data_AF-A0A091LWC1-F1
#
_entry.id   AF-A0A091LWC1-F1
#
_cell.length_a   1.000
_cell.length_b   1.000
_cell.length_c   1.000
_cell.angle_alpha   90.00
_cell.angle_beta   90.00
_cell.angle_gamma   90.00
#
_symmetry.space_group_name_H-M   'P 1'
#
loop_
_entity.id
_entity.type
_entity.pdbx_description
1 polymer ?
#
loop_
_entity_poly.entity_id
_entity_poly.type
_entity_poly.pdbx_seq_one_letter_code
_entity_poly.pdbx_strand_id
1 'polypeptide(L)'
;AFLGPPEVNISSCLNCINVTIKLPTSHLRKNEKLLSLIDIYQELDYGITLKTLDGEHKRPRETTTEEIINTVIEELYPNRNYCVSVMVTASLNTHSIPSAWKCITTDSVAQQDYHIVAIAGAICFSLMLAGALKCMHAGGYILQNKSLPHTLV
;
A
#
# COMPACT_ATOMS: atom_id res chain seq x y z
N ALA A 1 -28.30 14.24 21.20
CA ALA A 1 -27.29 13.30 21.74
C ALA A 1 -26.26 13.04 20.65
N PHE A 2 -24.96 13.01 20.97
CA PHE A 2 -23.91 12.76 19.97
C PHE A 2 -23.51 11.29 19.99
N LEU A 3 -23.33 10.69 18.80
CA LEU A 3 -22.61 9.44 18.68
C LEU A 3 -21.13 9.73 18.92
N GLY A 4 -20.53 9.01 19.88
CA GLY A 4 -19.11 9.16 20.22
C GLY A 4 -18.19 8.74 19.07
N PRO A 5 -16.88 8.99 19.19
CA PRO A 5 -15.92 8.55 18.19
C PRO A 5 -15.82 7.02 18.15
N PRO A 6 -15.76 6.39 16.95
CA PRO A 6 -15.47 4.97 16.84
C PRO A 6 -14.00 4.69 17.19
N GLU A 7 -13.72 3.47 17.64
CA GLU A 7 -12.36 2.97 17.74
C GLU A 7 -11.90 2.53 16.34
N VAL A 8 -10.78 3.06 15.86
CA VAL A 8 -10.25 2.77 14.52
C VAL A 8 -8.87 2.13 14.67
N ASN A 9 -8.59 1.07 13.92
CA ASN A 9 -7.25 0.51 13.75
C ASN A 9 -6.92 0.43 12.26
N ILE A 10 -5.65 0.64 11.91
CA ILE A 10 -5.18 0.60 10.52
C ILE A 10 -3.94 -0.27 10.40
N SER A 11 -3.83 -0.98 9.28
CA SER A 11 -2.62 -1.68 8.88
C SER A 11 -2.27 -1.38 7.43
N SER A 12 -0.98 -1.48 7.11
CA SER A 12 -0.44 -1.23 5.79
C SER A 12 -0.53 -2.46 4.90
N CYS A 13 -0.64 -2.21 3.60
CA CYS A 13 -0.33 -3.13 2.52
C CYS A 13 0.29 -2.32 1.36
N LEU A 14 0.72 -3.00 0.29
CA LEU A 14 1.51 -2.38 -0.79
C LEU A 14 0.86 -1.12 -1.38
N ASN A 15 -0.38 -1.25 -1.87
CA ASN A 15 -1.13 -0.15 -2.48
C ASN A 15 -2.45 0.11 -1.74
N CYS A 16 -2.48 -0.19 -0.44
CA CYS A 16 -3.72 -0.14 0.32
C CYS A 16 -3.52 0.07 1.82
N ILE A 17 -4.62 0.35 2.51
CA ILE A 17 -4.71 0.39 3.97
C ILE A 17 -5.92 -0.43 4.40
N ASN A 18 -5.70 -1.41 5.30
CA ASN A 18 -6.82 -2.08 5.97
C ASN A 18 -7.28 -1.22 7.12
N VAL A 19 -8.59 -1.04 7.24
CA VAL A 19 -9.23 -0.25 8.29
C VAL A 19 -10.21 -1.16 9.04
N THR A 20 -9.96 -1.33 10.34
CA THR A 20 -10.90 -1.96 11.26
C THR A 20 -11.57 -0.88 12.08
N ILE A 21 -12.89 -0.87 12.08
CA ILE A 21 -13.73 0.12 12.76
C ILE A 21 -14.55 -0.64 13.79
N LYS A 22 -14.51 -0.21 15.05
CA LYS A 22 -15.39 -0.70 16.09
C LYS A 22 -16.32 0.42 16.53
N LEU A 23 -17.62 0.12 16.52
CA LEU A 23 -18.65 1.11 16.81
C LEU A 23 -18.51 1.69 18.23
N PRO A 24 -18.92 2.95 18.44
CA PRO A 24 -18.92 3.55 19.77
C PRO A 24 -19.77 2.74 20.74
N THR A 25 -19.30 2.59 21.98
CA THR A 25 -20.05 1.89 23.01
C THR A 25 -21.21 2.78 23.48
N SER A 26 -22.43 2.24 23.49
CA SER A 26 -23.58 2.93 24.06
C SER A 26 -23.57 2.86 25.59
N HIS A 27 -24.11 3.88 26.25
CA HIS A 27 -24.31 3.90 27.71
C HIS A 27 -25.74 3.51 28.11
N LEU A 28 -26.61 3.21 27.14
CA LEU A 28 -28.01 2.88 27.41
C LEU A 28 -28.14 1.43 27.88
N ARG A 29 -28.89 1.25 28.96
CA ARG A 29 -29.23 -0.06 29.50
C ARG A 29 -30.73 -0.30 29.44
N LYS A 30 -31.13 -1.53 29.12
CA LYS A 30 -32.51 -2.01 29.18
C LYS A 30 -32.53 -3.36 29.88
N ASN A 31 -33.32 -3.47 30.94
CA ASN A 31 -33.36 -4.67 31.79
C ASN A 31 -31.96 -5.10 32.26
N GLU A 32 -31.17 -4.13 32.76
CA GLU A 32 -29.78 -4.30 33.22
C GLU A 32 -28.74 -4.67 32.15
N LYS A 33 -29.16 -5.04 30.93
CA LYS A 33 -28.28 -5.30 29.79
C LYS A 33 -27.90 -4.01 29.06
N LEU A 34 -26.61 -3.85 28.76
CA LEU A 34 -26.11 -2.77 27.90
C LEU A 34 -26.56 -3.01 26.46
N LEU A 35 -27.18 -2.01 25.83
CA LEU A 35 -27.58 -2.08 24.43
C LEU A 35 -26.44 -1.58 23.54
N SER A 36 -26.17 -2.30 22.46
CA SER A 36 -25.28 -1.83 21.40
C SER A 36 -25.96 -0.72 20.60
N LEU A 37 -25.19 0.01 19.79
CA LEU A 37 -25.79 0.98 18.87
C LEU A 37 -26.66 0.31 17.80
N ILE A 38 -26.34 -0.93 17.43
CA ILE A 38 -27.16 -1.72 16.50
C ILE A 38 -28.49 -2.09 17.16
N ASP A 39 -28.52 -2.48 18.45
CA ASP A 39 -29.77 -2.73 19.17
C ASP A 39 -30.70 -1.50 19.22
N ILE A 40 -30.11 -0.29 19.18
CA ILE A 40 -30.82 0.99 19.30
C ILE A 40 -31.31 1.48 17.93
N TYR A 41 -30.41 1.49 16.93
CA TYR A 41 -30.66 2.12 15.63
C TYR A 41 -30.97 1.13 14.51
N GLN A 42 -30.77 -0.17 14.73
CA GLN A 42 -30.91 -1.29 13.77
C GLN A 42 -29.87 -1.25 12.63
N GLU A 43 -29.58 -0.06 12.10
CA GLU A 43 -28.62 0.19 11.03
C GLU A 43 -27.90 1.52 11.30
N LEU A 44 -26.61 1.56 10.95
CA LEU A 44 -25.77 2.75 11.05
C LEU A 44 -25.08 3.00 9.71
N ASP A 45 -24.73 4.26 9.47
CA ASP A 45 -23.84 4.64 8.38
C ASP A 45 -22.44 4.91 8.94
N TYR A 46 -21.41 4.60 8.19
CA TYR A 46 -20.05 5.07 8.46
C TYR A 46 -19.45 5.78 7.25
N GLY A 47 -18.63 6.78 7.51
CA GLY A 47 -17.91 7.54 6.51
C GLY A 47 -16.43 7.59 6.84
N ILE A 48 -15.59 7.30 5.85
CA ILE A 48 -14.13 7.34 5.98
C ILE A 48 -13.61 8.59 5.30
N THR A 49 -12.80 9.36 6.01
CA THR A 49 -12.05 10.49 5.47
C THR A 49 -10.57 10.12 5.40
N LEU A 50 -10.02 10.18 4.20
CA LEU A 50 -8.61 9.94 3.92
C LEU A 50 -7.90 11.29 3.78
N LYS A 51 -6.82 11.51 4.52
CA LYS A 51 -5.98 12.69 4.41
C LYS A 51 -4.65 12.32 3.76
N THR A 52 -4.34 13.02 2.68
CA THR A 52 -3.08 12.95 1.95
C THR A 52 -2.34 14.29 2.05
N LEU A 53 -1.18 14.42 1.41
CA LEU A 53 -0.49 15.70 1.25
C LEU A 53 -1.34 16.71 0.44
N ASP A 54 -2.16 16.23 -0.49
CA ASP A 54 -2.96 17.05 -1.39
C ASP A 54 -4.28 17.53 -0.76
N GLY A 55 -4.66 16.96 0.39
CA GLY A 55 -5.84 17.36 1.15
C GLY A 55 -6.64 16.19 1.72
N GLU A 56 -7.88 16.49 2.10
CA GLU A 56 -8.82 15.52 2.67
C GLU A 56 -9.84 15.06 1.63
N HIS A 57 -9.98 13.75 1.48
CA HIS A 57 -10.91 13.09 0.57
C HIS A 57 -11.91 12.26 1.38
N LYS A 58 -13.19 12.61 1.28
CA LYS A 58 -14.27 11.84 1.89
C LYS A 58 -14.69 10.73 0.95
N ARG A 59 -14.67 9.50 1.44
CA ARG A 59 -15.23 8.36 0.71
C ARG A 59 -16.76 8.36 0.80
N PRO A 60 -17.44 7.66 -0.12
CA PRO A 60 -18.87 7.37 0.02
C PRO A 60 -19.18 6.79 1.39
N ARG A 61 -20.39 7.10 1.90
CA ARG A 61 -20.87 6.49 3.13
C ARG A 61 -21.40 5.10 2.83
N GLU A 62 -21.17 4.20 3.76
CA GLU A 62 -21.58 2.80 3.70
C GLU A 62 -22.46 2.49 4.91
N THR A 63 -23.41 1.58 4.75
CA THR A 63 -24.26 1.11 5.85
C THR A 63 -23.68 -0.13 6.52
N THR A 64 -24.05 -0.35 7.78
CA THR A 64 -23.64 -1.54 8.53
C THR A 64 -24.65 -1.91 9.62
N THR A 65 -24.74 -3.21 9.86
CA THR A 65 -25.45 -3.83 10.99
C THR A 65 -24.49 -4.58 11.93
N GLU A 66 -23.17 -4.44 11.72
CA GLU A 66 -22.11 -5.12 12.47
C GLU A 66 -21.46 -4.18 13.49
N GLU A 67 -21.01 -4.73 14.62
CA GLU A 67 -20.29 -3.95 15.64
C GLU A 67 -18.84 -3.65 15.27
N ILE A 68 -18.23 -4.54 14.48
CA ILE A 68 -16.84 -4.43 14.02
C ILE A 68 -16.85 -4.57 12.51
N ILE A 69 -16.43 -3.52 11.81
CA ILE A 69 -16.35 -3.46 10.35
C ILE A 69 -14.89 -3.59 9.93
N ASN A 70 -14.61 -4.42 8.92
CA ASN A 70 -13.32 -4.49 8.26
C ASN A 70 -13.46 -4.06 6.81
N THR A 71 -12.67 -3.07 6.39
CA THR A 71 -12.71 -2.54 5.02
C THR A 71 -11.31 -2.18 4.54
N VAL A 72 -11.13 -2.11 3.22
CA VAL A 72 -9.83 -1.85 2.60
C VAL A 72 -9.91 -0.57 1.75
N ILE A 73 -8.95 0.32 1.96
CA ILE A 73 -8.71 1.47 1.10
C ILE A 73 -7.68 1.07 0.05
N GLU A 74 -8.16 0.70 -1.13
CA GLU A 74 -7.31 0.31 -2.26
C GLU A 74 -6.86 1.50 -3.12
N GLU A 75 -6.07 1.20 -4.15
CA GLU A 75 -5.59 2.13 -5.18
C GLU A 75 -4.77 3.30 -4.61
N LEU A 76 -4.08 3.06 -3.51
CA LEU A 76 -3.16 4.02 -2.92
C LEU A 76 -1.78 3.91 -3.57
N TYR A 77 -1.06 5.02 -3.61
CA TYR A 77 0.32 5.00 -4.04
C TYR A 77 1.19 4.34 -2.95
N PRO A 78 2.13 3.47 -3.33
CA PRO A 78 3.04 2.83 -2.39
C PRO A 78 4.01 3.86 -1.79
N ASN A 79 4.56 3.55 -0.61
CA ASN A 79 5.51 4.40 0.10
C ASN A 79 5.02 5.84 0.33
N ARG A 80 3.73 6.02 0.63
CA ARG A 80 3.15 7.33 0.96
C ARG A 80 2.46 7.31 2.31
N ASN A 81 2.55 8.44 3.01
CA ASN A 81 1.85 8.68 4.26
C ASN A 81 0.38 9.01 4.00
N TYR A 82 -0.49 8.30 4.70
CA TYR A 82 -1.93 8.51 4.69
C TYR A 82 -2.43 8.58 6.13
N CYS A 83 -3.41 9.43 6.40
CA CYS A 83 -4.15 9.43 7.66
C CYS A 83 -5.63 9.13 7.44
N VAL A 84 -6.22 8.36 8.34
CA VAL A 84 -7.62 7.93 8.27
C VAL A 84 -8.36 8.46 9.50
N SER A 85 -9.57 8.99 9.26
CA SER A 85 -10.54 9.36 10.29
C SER A 85 -11.92 8.82 9.91
N VAL A 86 -12.64 8.26 10.86
CA VAL A 86 -13.94 7.62 10.64
C VAL A 86 -15.03 8.31 11.45
N MET A 87 -16.18 8.51 10.83
CA MET A 87 -17.38 9.06 11.46
C MET A 87 -18.53 8.06 11.32
N VAL A 88 -19.31 7.88 12.39
CA VAL A 88 -20.48 6.98 12.40
C VAL A 88 -21.74 7.81 12.64
N THR A 89 -22.75 7.63 11.80
CA THR A 89 -24.06 8.28 11.91
C THR A 89 -25.19 7.26 11.93
N ALA A 90 -26.39 7.67 12.31
CA ALA A 90 -27.61 6.90 12.17
C ALA A 90 -28.66 7.73 11.43
N SER A 91 -29.59 7.07 10.73
CA SER A 91 -30.72 7.76 10.07
C SER A 91 -31.50 8.67 11.02
N LEU A 92 -31.67 8.25 12.27
CA LEU A 92 -32.34 9.03 13.33
C LEU A 92 -31.40 9.93 14.14
N ASN A 93 -30.08 9.86 13.92
CA ASN A 93 -29.10 10.68 14.62
C ASN A 93 -27.85 10.96 13.76
N THR A 94 -27.82 12.14 13.14
CA THR A 94 -26.72 12.60 12.30
C THR A 94 -25.60 13.30 13.09
N HIS A 95 -25.81 13.56 14.39
CA HIS A 95 -24.82 14.21 15.24
C HIS A 95 -23.77 13.20 15.70
N SER A 96 -22.54 13.36 15.22
CA SER A 96 -21.44 12.43 15.49
C SER A 96 -20.13 13.15 15.70
N ILE A 97 -19.24 12.50 16.44
CA ILE A 97 -17.87 12.95 16.67
C ILE A 97 -16.96 12.01 15.87
N PRO A 98 -16.11 12.53 14.96
CA PRO A 98 -15.19 11.69 14.21
C PRO A 98 -14.09 11.11 15.13
N SER A 99 -13.52 9.98 14.73
CA SER A 99 -12.35 9.41 15.40
C SER A 99 -11.16 10.36 15.36
N ALA A 100 -10.21 10.16 16.26
CA ALA A 100 -8.88 10.74 16.08
C ALA A 100 -8.24 10.23 14.78
N TRP A 101 -7.39 11.05 14.16
CA TRP A 101 -6.62 10.65 12.99
C TRP A 101 -5.61 9.54 13.35
N LYS A 102 -5.60 8.46 12.58
CA LYS A 102 -4.51 7.46 12.61
C LYS A 102 -3.77 7.49 11.29
N CYS A 103 -2.43 7.52 11.34
CA CYS A 103 -1.59 7.65 10.16
C CYS A 103 -0.69 6.43 9.97
N ILE A 104 -0.44 6.07 8.72
CA ILE A 104 0.44 4.97 8.32
C ILE A 104 1.07 5.24 6.95
N THR A 105 2.24 4.67 6.71
CA THR A 105 2.87 4.63 5.38
C THR A 105 2.48 3.34 4.68
N THR A 106 2.01 3.41 3.43
CA THR A 106 1.80 2.21 2.60
C THR A 106 3.11 1.47 2.36
N ASP A 107 3.05 0.15 2.25
CA ASP A 107 4.24 -0.67 2.05
C ASP A 107 4.88 -0.37 0.70
N SER A 108 6.13 -0.78 0.54
CA SER A 108 6.86 -0.66 -0.72
C SER A 108 7.42 -2.02 -1.11
N VAL A 109 7.32 -2.41 -2.38
CA VAL A 109 8.19 -3.46 -2.90
C VAL A 109 9.57 -2.84 -3.02
N ALA A 110 10.53 -3.34 -2.26
CA ALA A 110 11.93 -2.98 -2.49
C ALA A 110 12.26 -3.26 -3.97
N GLN A 111 12.97 -2.35 -4.63
CA GLN A 111 13.34 -2.40 -6.05
C GLN A 111 14.29 -3.58 -6.42
N GLN A 112 14.32 -4.61 -5.57
CA GLN A 112 15.17 -5.78 -5.58
C GLN A 112 15.03 -6.59 -6.88
N ASP A 113 13.84 -6.64 -7.48
CA ASP A 113 13.63 -7.31 -8.77
C ASP A 113 14.40 -6.64 -9.92
N TYR A 114 14.48 -5.30 -9.93
CA TYR A 114 15.25 -4.59 -10.94
C TYR A 114 16.75 -4.89 -10.80
N HIS A 115 17.25 -5.01 -9.57
CA HIS A 115 18.64 -5.37 -9.31
C HIS A 115 18.95 -6.80 -9.76
N ILE A 116 18.06 -7.76 -9.55
CA ILE A 116 18.26 -9.15 -10.00
C ILE A 116 18.34 -9.23 -11.52
N VAL A 117 17.45 -8.55 -12.24
CA VAL A 117 17.45 -8.50 -13.72
C VAL A 117 18.71 -7.82 -14.24
N ALA A 118 19.14 -6.71 -13.63
CA ALA A 118 20.35 -5.99 -14.00
C ALA A 118 21.63 -6.83 -13.78
N ILE A 119 21.72 -7.54 -12.65
CA ILE A 119 22.85 -8.43 -12.34
C ILE A 119 22.91 -9.59 -13.34
N ALA A 120 21.77 -10.24 -13.60
CA ALA A 120 21.70 -11.32 -14.59
C ALA A 120 22.11 -10.84 -15.99
N GLY A 121 21.64 -9.66 -16.41
CA GLY A 121 22.04 -9.03 -17.67
C GLY A 121 23.53 -8.76 -17.76
N ALA A 122 24.14 -8.21 -16.71
CA ALA A 122 25.57 -7.92 -16.66
C ALA A 122 26.44 -9.19 -16.76
N ILE A 123 26.03 -10.28 -16.09
CA ILE A 123 26.71 -11.58 -16.16
C ILE A 123 26.65 -12.13 -17.58
N CYS A 124 25.46 -12.16 -18.19
CA CYS A 124 25.27 -12.66 -19.55
C CYS A 124 26.10 -11.87 -20.57
N PHE A 125 26.10 -10.54 -20.48
CA PHE A 125 26.90 -9.69 -21.35
C PHE A 125 28.40 -9.96 -21.21
N SER A 126 28.88 -10.10 -19.98
CA SER A 126 30.29 -10.40 -19.69
C SER A 126 30.74 -11.73 -20.28
N LEU A 127 29.90 -12.76 -20.20
CA LEU A 127 30.19 -14.08 -20.79
C LEU A 127 30.24 -14.02 -22.32
N MET A 128 29.32 -13.29 -22.95
CA MET A 128 29.33 -13.10 -24.41
C MET A 128 30.59 -12.36 -24.87
N LEU A 129 30.99 -11.31 -24.14
CA LEU A 129 32.20 -10.55 -24.44
C LEU A 129 33.46 -11.41 -24.28
N ALA A 130 33.54 -12.20 -23.21
CA ALA A 130 34.63 -13.13 -22.98
C ALA A 130 34.71 -14.20 -24.09
N GLY A 131 33.56 -14.76 -24.49
CA GLY A 131 33.46 -15.71 -25.60
C GLY A 131 33.93 -15.10 -26.93
N ALA A 132 33.45 -13.91 -27.27
CA ALA A 132 33.87 -13.18 -28.47
C ALA A 132 35.38 -12.92 -28.49
N LEU A 133 35.95 -12.46 -27.36
CA LEU A 133 37.38 -12.20 -27.23
C LEU A 133 38.22 -13.49 -27.39
N LYS A 134 37.74 -14.62 -26.83
CA LYS A 134 38.38 -15.93 -27.02
C LYS A 134 38.33 -16.38 -28.47
N CYS A 135 37.20 -16.21 -29.16
CA CYS A 135 37.06 -16.52 -30.59
C CYS A 135 37.99 -15.65 -31.45
N MET A 136 38.09 -14.35 -31.18
CA MET A 136 39.00 -13.43 -31.87
C MET A 136 40.47 -13.81 -31.66
N HIS A 137 40.83 -14.23 -30.44
CA HIS A 137 42.19 -14.69 -30.12
C HIS A 137 42.52 -16.01 -30.84
N ALA A 138 41.61 -16.99 -30.82
CA ALA A 138 41.80 -18.26 -31.51
C ALA A 138 41.82 -18.10 -33.05
N GLY A 139 41.04 -17.16 -33.60
CA GLY A 139 41.02 -16.81 -35.02
C GLY A 139 42.21 -15.98 -35.50
N GLY A 140 43.18 -15.68 -34.63
CA GLY A 140 44.43 -15.00 -35.00
C GLY A 140 44.31 -13.49 -35.26
N TYR A 141 43.19 -12.86 -34.89
CA TYR A 141 42.93 -11.45 -35.20
C TYR A 141 43.69 -10.47 -34.27
N ILE A 142 44.17 -10.92 -33.11
CA ILE A 142 44.85 -10.07 -32.12
C ILE A 142 46.38 -9.98 -32.35
N LEU A 143 46.96 -10.78 -33.25
CA LEU A 143 48.39 -10.72 -33.58
C LEU A 143 48.64 -10.83 -35.10
N GLN A 144 48.19 -9.83 -35.88
CA GLN A 144 48.86 -9.53 -37.14
C GLN A 144 50.08 -8.64 -36.86
N ASN A 145 51.13 -9.23 -36.30
CA ASN A 145 52.47 -8.67 -36.42
C ASN A 145 53.36 -9.68 -37.15
N LYS A 146 52.93 -10.05 -38.38
CA LYS A 146 53.84 -10.71 -39.32
C LYS A 146 54.64 -9.60 -39.99
N SER A 147 55.93 -9.52 -39.66
CA SER A 147 56.90 -8.70 -40.37
C SER A 147 56.85 -9.03 -41.87
N LEU A 148 56.77 -8.00 -42.72
CA LEU A 148 56.98 -8.13 -44.16
C LEU A 148 58.36 -8.78 -44.41
N PRO A 149 58.47 -9.81 -45.26
CA PRO A 149 59.75 -10.42 -45.56
C PRO A 149 60.64 -9.41 -46.30
N HIS A 150 61.87 -9.26 -45.82
CA HIS A 150 62.88 -8.31 -46.32
C HIS A 150 63.49 -8.67 -47.69
N THR A 151 62.79 -9.45 -48.52
CA THR A 151 63.32 -9.86 -49.81
C THR A 151 62.26 -9.73 -50.89
N LEU A 152 62.37 -8.64 -51.66
CA LEU A 152 62.38 -8.63 -53.13
C LEU A 152 62.78 -7.21 -53.57
N VAL A 153 64.10 -6.98 -53.59
CA VAL A 153 64.81 -6.12 -54.55
C VAL A 153 64.96 -6.91 -55.84
#